data_AF-A0A1Q7FEU1-F1
#
_entry.id   AF-A0A1Q7FEU1-F1
#
_cell.length_a   1.000
_cell.length_b   1.000
_cell.length_c   1.000
_cell.angle_alpha   90.00
_cell.angle_beta   90.00
_cell.angle_gamma   90.00
#
_symmetry.space_group_name_H-M   'P 1'
#
loop_
_entity.id
_entity.type
_entity.pdbx_description
1 polymer ?
#
loop_
_entity_poly.entity_id
_entity_poly.type
_entity_poly.pdbx_seq_one_letter_code
_entity_poly.pdbx_strand_id
1 'polypeptide(L)'
;MTSMKPRFLADCNVGRLARWLRALGYDASYHPRIDDAELVREAAAESRVLLTRDRDLTKRRVIQTGIVRAILIRDDEVTAQLRQVFKELGLELKEALTRCIECNAELQARVASTVAERVPPYVRRTQSRYSECPDCGRVYWAGTHWQRMREVLAGL
;
A
#
# COMPACT_ATOMS: atom_id res chain seq x y z
N MET A 1 -9.71 -1.74 22.50
CA MET A 1 -9.94 -2.66 21.36
C MET A 1 -8.93 -2.31 20.29
N THR A 2 -7.89 -3.13 20.11
CA THR A 2 -6.85 -2.91 19.11
C THR A 2 -7.51 -3.00 17.73
N SER A 3 -7.83 -1.87 17.11
CA SER A 3 -8.37 -1.83 15.76
C SER A 3 -7.37 -2.56 14.85
N MET A 4 -7.74 -3.76 14.38
CA MET A 4 -6.90 -4.49 13.43
C MET A 4 -6.77 -3.65 12.17
N LYS A 5 -5.53 -3.26 11.85
CA LYS A 5 -5.21 -2.43 10.69
C LYS A 5 -5.72 -3.14 9.43
N PRO A 6 -6.54 -2.48 8.58
CA PRO A 6 -7.04 -3.12 7.36
C PRO A 6 -5.88 -3.47 6.44
N ARG A 7 -5.97 -4.65 5.83
CA ARG A 7 -5.10 -5.10 4.74
C ARG A 7 -5.87 -4.98 3.44
N PHE A 8 -5.18 -4.66 2.36
CA PHE A 8 -5.79 -4.42 1.06
C PHE A 8 -5.37 -5.49 0.06
N LEU A 9 -6.25 -5.75 -0.90
CA LEU A 9 -5.96 -6.46 -2.12
C LEU A 9 -6.42 -5.57 -3.28
N ALA A 10 -5.49 -5.10 -4.09
CA ALA A 10 -5.79 -4.26 -5.25
C ALA A 10 -5.87 -5.11 -6.51
N ASP A 11 -6.92 -4.87 -7.30
CA ASP A 11 -7.04 -5.43 -8.64
C ASP A 11 -6.02 -4.82 -9.62
N CYS A 12 -5.99 -5.34 -10.85
CA CYS A 12 -5.13 -4.87 -11.93
C CYS A 12 -5.29 -3.36 -12.24
N ASN A 13 -6.47 -2.79 -11.98
CA ASN A 13 -6.86 -1.43 -12.34
C ASN A 13 -6.43 -0.36 -11.32
N VAL A 14 -6.03 -0.77 -10.11
CA VAL A 14 -5.65 0.13 -9.01
C VAL A 14 -4.27 -0.18 -8.42
N GLY A 15 -3.36 -0.74 -9.22
CA GLY A 15 -1.99 -1.05 -8.78
C GLY A 15 -1.20 0.17 -8.28
N ARG A 16 -1.44 1.35 -8.85
CA ARG A 16 -0.83 2.60 -8.37
C ARG A 16 -1.29 2.94 -6.94
N LEU A 17 -2.58 2.78 -6.65
CA LEU A 17 -3.14 2.96 -5.31
C LEU A 17 -2.48 2.03 -4.29
N ALA A 18 -2.27 0.75 -4.65
CA ALA A 18 -1.58 -0.20 -3.78
C ALA A 18 -0.17 0.27 -3.39
N ARG A 19 0.60 0.79 -4.36
CA ARG A 19 1.95 1.33 -4.09
C ARG A 19 1.91 2.51 -3.13
N TRP A 20 0.93 3.39 -3.26
CA TRP A 20 0.74 4.51 -2.33
C TRP A 20 0.34 4.05 -0.92
N LEU A 21 -0.57 3.08 -0.81
CA LEU A 21 -0.94 2.49 0.48
C LEU A 21 0.27 1.86 1.18
N ARG A 22 1.13 1.12 0.44
CA ARG A 22 2.39 0.56 0.97
C ARG A 22 3.35 1.63 1.46
N ALA A 23 3.51 2.70 0.69
CA ALA A 23 4.36 3.81 1.07
C ALA A 23 3.86 4.50 2.36
N LEU A 24 2.55 4.45 2.60
CA LEU A 24 1.88 4.88 3.84
C LEU A 24 1.82 3.81 4.93
N GLY A 25 2.56 2.71 4.78
CA GLY A 25 2.66 1.67 5.81
C GLY A 25 1.43 0.77 5.95
N TYR A 26 0.57 0.73 4.93
CA TYR A 26 -0.51 -0.24 4.85
C TYR A 26 -0.08 -1.48 4.07
N ASP A 27 -0.52 -2.64 4.54
CA ASP A 27 -0.41 -3.88 3.78
C ASP A 27 -1.37 -3.82 2.59
N ALA A 28 -0.84 -3.81 1.37
CA ALA A 28 -1.64 -3.78 0.16
C ALA A 28 -1.07 -4.72 -0.90
N SER A 29 -1.61 -5.94 -1.01
CA SER A 29 -1.24 -6.86 -2.08
C SER A 29 -1.77 -6.35 -3.43
N TYR A 30 -1.04 -6.65 -4.49
CA TYR A 30 -1.42 -6.30 -5.86
C TYR A 30 -0.90 -7.38 -6.79
N HIS A 31 -1.81 -7.95 -7.58
CA HIS A 31 -1.49 -9.00 -8.54
C HIS A 31 -1.96 -8.56 -9.93
N PRO A 32 -1.04 -8.26 -10.87
CA PRO A 32 -1.42 -7.71 -12.17
C PRO A 32 -2.13 -8.70 -13.10
N ARG A 33 -2.07 -10.00 -12.82
CA ARG A 33 -2.55 -11.09 -13.71
C ARG A 33 -3.41 -12.13 -13.00
N ILE A 34 -3.95 -11.80 -11.83
CA ILE A 34 -4.87 -12.67 -11.09
C ILE A 34 -6.27 -12.61 -11.73
N ASP A 35 -6.98 -13.74 -11.78
CA ASP A 35 -8.37 -13.72 -12.20
C ASP A 35 -9.28 -13.26 -11.05
N ASP A 36 -10.48 -12.77 -11.38
CA ASP A 36 -11.43 -12.26 -10.40
C ASP A 36 -11.88 -13.30 -9.36
N ALA A 37 -11.93 -14.59 -9.70
CA ALA A 37 -12.35 -15.63 -8.77
C ALA A 37 -11.25 -15.89 -7.73
N GLU A 38 -9.99 -15.94 -8.15
CA GLU A 38 -8.84 -16.03 -7.29
C GLU A 38 -8.66 -14.78 -6.42
N LEU A 39 -8.82 -13.59 -7.01
CA LEU A 39 -8.77 -12.32 -6.29
C LEU A 39 -9.78 -12.27 -5.15
N VAL A 40 -11.02 -12.71 -5.40
CA VAL A 40 -12.06 -12.80 -4.37
C VAL A 40 -11.74 -13.87 -3.32
N ARG A 41 -11.23 -15.05 -3.75
CA ARG A 41 -10.83 -16.12 -2.83
C ARG A 41 -9.73 -15.66 -1.88
N GLU A 42 -8.69 -15.00 -2.40
CA GLU A 42 -7.59 -14.44 -1.60
C GLU A 42 -8.10 -13.37 -0.63
N ALA A 43 -8.96 -12.45 -1.12
CA ALA A 43 -9.54 -11.42 -0.26
C ALA A 43 -10.33 -12.01 0.91
N ALA A 44 -11.11 -13.08 0.66
CA ALA A 44 -11.85 -13.78 1.70
C ALA A 44 -10.91 -14.53 2.67
N ALA A 45 -9.97 -15.31 2.15
CA ALA A 45 -9.06 -16.14 2.94
C ALA A 45 -8.15 -15.30 3.86
N GLU A 46 -7.72 -14.13 3.39
CA GLU A 46 -6.83 -13.24 4.13
C GLU A 46 -7.57 -12.05 4.78
N SER A 47 -8.91 -12.04 4.78
CA SER A 47 -9.70 -10.93 5.34
C SER A 47 -9.23 -9.55 4.84
N ARG A 48 -8.94 -9.44 3.54
CA ARG A 48 -8.48 -8.20 2.90
C ARG A 48 -9.66 -7.41 2.34
N VAL A 49 -9.54 -6.08 2.40
CA VAL A 49 -10.42 -5.17 1.67
C VAL A 49 -10.01 -5.15 0.21
N LEU A 50 -10.92 -5.59 -0.66
CA LEU A 50 -10.73 -5.57 -2.10
C LEU A 50 -10.90 -4.15 -2.64
N LEU A 51 -9.89 -3.64 -3.35
CA LEU A 51 -9.95 -2.36 -4.04
C LEU A 51 -10.05 -2.63 -5.54
N THR A 52 -11.07 -2.08 -6.20
CA THR A 52 -11.31 -2.32 -7.62
C THR A 52 -12.00 -1.14 -8.29
N ARG A 53 -11.76 -0.94 -9.59
CA ARG A 53 -12.60 -0.05 -10.43
C ARG A 53 -13.64 -0.83 -11.25
N ASP A 54 -13.60 -2.16 -11.20
CA ASP A 54 -14.53 -3.02 -11.92
C ASP A 54 -15.87 -3.10 -11.18
N ARG A 55 -16.91 -2.56 -11.82
CA ARG A 55 -18.28 -2.60 -11.29
C ARG A 55 -18.86 -4.00 -11.30
N ASP A 56 -18.55 -4.81 -12.30
CA ASP A 56 -19.09 -6.16 -12.43
C ASP A 56 -18.49 -7.09 -11.38
N LEU A 57 -17.22 -6.89 -11.02
CA LEU A 57 -16.60 -7.58 -9.89
C LEU A 57 -17.40 -7.36 -8.59
N THR A 58 -17.83 -6.13 -8.32
CA THR A 58 -18.61 -5.80 -7.10
C THR A 58 -20.03 -6.38 -7.08
N LYS A 59 -20.55 -6.84 -8.23
CA LYS A 59 -21.87 -7.52 -8.31
C LYS A 59 -21.81 -8.98 -7.86
N ARG A 60 -20.61 -9.54 -7.62
CA ARG A 60 -20.48 -10.93 -7.16
C ARG A 60 -21.12 -11.10 -5.78
N ARG A 61 -21.83 -12.22 -5.61
CA ARG A 61 -22.60 -12.52 -4.39
C ARG A 61 -21.79 -12.40 -3.11
N VAL A 62 -20.55 -12.91 -3.10
CA VAL A 62 -19.62 -12.83 -1.96
C VAL A 62 -19.33 -11.41 -1.48
N ILE A 63 -19.36 -10.42 -2.38
CA ILE A 63 -19.19 -8.99 -2.04
C ILE A 63 -20.53 -8.43 -1.57
N GLN A 64 -21.62 -8.72 -2.28
CA GLN A 64 -22.97 -8.26 -1.93
C GLN A 64 -23.44 -8.77 -0.57
N THR A 65 -23.06 -10.00 -0.19
CA THR A 65 -23.37 -10.59 1.12
C THR A 65 -22.38 -10.17 2.21
N GLY A 66 -21.38 -9.34 1.89
CA GLY A 66 -20.40 -8.83 2.85
C GLY A 66 -19.34 -9.84 3.31
N ILE A 67 -19.25 -11.02 2.69
CA ILE A 67 -18.20 -12.01 2.99
C ILE A 67 -16.82 -11.41 2.66
N VAL A 68 -16.74 -10.73 1.52
CA VAL A 68 -15.59 -9.93 1.13
C VAL A 68 -15.98 -8.46 1.14
N ARG A 69 -15.30 -7.65 1.94
CA ARG A 69 -15.45 -6.19 1.86
C ARG A 69 -14.74 -5.68 0.61
N ALA A 70 -15.47 -4.99 -0.27
CA ALA A 70 -14.90 -4.35 -1.45
C ALA A 70 -15.21 -2.85 -1.47
N ILE A 71 -14.28 -2.07 -2.00
CA ILE A 71 -14.45 -0.64 -2.30
C ILE A 71 -14.35 -0.47 -3.81
N LEU A 72 -15.45 0.02 -4.40
CA LEU A 72 -15.45 0.47 -5.79
C LEU A 72 -14.80 1.85 -5.86
N ILE A 73 -13.57 1.88 -6.35
CA ILE A 73 -12.81 3.10 -6.63
C ILE A 73 -13.45 3.82 -7.83
N ARG A 74 -13.68 5.13 -7.68
CA ARG A 74 -14.49 5.91 -8.65
C ARG A 74 -13.68 6.80 -9.58
N ASP A 75 -12.46 7.12 -9.19
CA ASP A 75 -11.60 8.07 -9.88
C ASP A 75 -10.39 7.37 -10.52
N ASP A 76 -9.76 8.03 -11.48
CA ASP A 76 -8.54 7.59 -12.14
C ASP A 76 -7.29 8.22 -11.50
N GLU A 77 -7.46 9.37 -10.85
CA GLU A 77 -6.40 10.11 -10.20
C GLU A 77 -6.10 9.51 -8.81
N VAL A 78 -4.87 9.07 -8.60
CA VAL A 78 -4.50 8.29 -7.40
C VAL A 78 -4.71 9.05 -6.09
N THR A 79 -4.60 10.38 -6.08
CA THR A 79 -4.87 11.18 -4.87
C THR A 79 -6.36 11.12 -4.53
N ALA A 80 -7.26 11.27 -5.50
CA ALA A 80 -8.69 11.09 -5.33
C ALA A 80 -9.05 9.68 -4.84
N GLN A 81 -8.40 8.65 -5.40
CA GLN A 81 -8.56 7.25 -4.95
C GLN A 81 -8.14 7.07 -3.47
N LEU A 82 -6.99 7.64 -3.08
CA LEU A 82 -6.53 7.63 -1.69
C LEU A 82 -7.52 8.36 -0.78
N ARG A 83 -8.01 9.55 -1.18
CA ARG A 83 -9.02 10.31 -0.41
C ARG A 83 -10.25 9.44 -0.14
N GLN A 84 -10.72 8.76 -1.17
CA GLN A 84 -11.87 7.88 -1.08
C GLN A 84 -11.64 6.76 -0.06
N VAL A 85 -10.54 6.01 -0.19
CA VAL A 85 -10.24 4.89 0.71
C VAL A 85 -10.06 5.35 2.16
N PHE A 86 -9.36 6.47 2.38
CA PHE A 86 -9.15 7.01 3.72
C PHE A 86 -10.46 7.42 4.37
N LYS A 87 -11.33 8.13 3.65
CA LYS A 87 -12.63 8.57 4.14
C LYS A 87 -13.58 7.41 4.41
N GLU A 88 -13.68 6.44 3.50
CA GLU A 88 -14.61 5.30 3.62
C GLU A 88 -14.22 4.32 4.74
N LEU A 89 -12.93 4.24 5.06
CA LEU A 89 -12.41 3.33 6.09
C LEU A 89 -12.00 4.01 7.40
N GLY A 90 -12.03 5.35 7.46
CA GLY A 90 -11.53 6.10 8.62
C GLY A 90 -10.04 5.84 8.87
N LEU A 91 -9.22 5.85 7.81
CA LEU A 91 -7.79 5.60 7.94
C LEU A 91 -7.05 6.83 8.46
N GLU A 92 -5.98 6.56 9.20
CA GLU A 92 -5.07 7.59 9.70
C GLU A 92 -3.72 7.48 8.97
N LEU A 93 -3.01 8.60 8.86
CA LEU A 93 -1.64 8.58 8.37
C LEU A 93 -0.76 7.81 9.36
N LYS A 94 -0.14 6.74 8.89
CA LYS A 94 0.79 5.92 9.67
C LYS A 94 2.24 6.34 9.47
N GLU A 95 3.12 5.66 10.20
CA GLU A 95 4.55 5.66 9.94
C GLU A 95 4.83 5.21 8.50
N ALA A 96 5.35 6.14 7.71
CA ALA A 96 5.73 5.91 6.33
C ALA A 96 6.90 4.93 6.22
N LEU A 97 6.97 4.23 5.09
CA LEU A 97 8.09 3.34 4.73
C LEU A 97 8.35 2.22 5.76
N THR A 98 7.28 1.63 6.29
CA THR A 98 7.34 0.36 7.05
C THR A 98 7.20 -0.87 6.14
N ARG A 99 6.78 -0.67 4.88
CA ARG A 99 6.63 -1.73 3.86
C ARG A 99 7.31 -1.38 2.56
N CYS A 100 7.77 -2.41 1.86
CA CYS A 100 8.33 -2.29 0.53
C CYS A 100 7.24 -1.88 -0.45
N ILE A 101 7.46 -0.78 -1.17
CA ILE A 101 6.52 -0.27 -2.17
C ILE A 101 6.33 -1.28 -3.31
N GLU A 102 7.35 -2.07 -3.64
CA GLU A 102 7.29 -3.07 -4.72
C GLU A 102 6.76 -4.43 -4.23
N CYS A 103 7.28 -4.93 -3.10
CA CYS A 103 7.00 -6.30 -2.62
C CYS A 103 5.88 -6.39 -1.58
N ASN A 104 5.45 -5.29 -0.97
CA ASN A 104 4.55 -5.27 0.20
C ASN A 104 5.13 -5.87 1.51
N ALA A 105 6.32 -6.47 1.46
CA ALA A 105 7.02 -7.02 2.62
C ALA A 105 7.40 -5.96 3.66
N GLU A 106 7.44 -6.35 4.93
CA GLU A 106 7.86 -5.47 6.01
C GLU A 106 9.35 -5.16 5.91
N LEU A 107 9.68 -3.87 6.03
CA LEU A 107 11.05 -3.40 5.88
C LEU A 107 11.82 -3.62 7.17
N GLN A 108 13.06 -4.08 7.03
CA GLN A 108 13.95 -4.32 8.17
C GLN A 108 14.91 -3.14 8.34
N ALA A 109 15.05 -2.64 9.56
CA ALA A 109 16.01 -1.59 9.85
C ALA A 109 17.44 -2.04 9.51
N ARG A 110 18.23 -1.11 8.97
CA ARG A 110 19.63 -1.30 8.61
C ARG A 110 20.47 -0.13 9.11
N VAL A 111 21.68 -0.45 9.54
CA VAL A 111 22.69 0.57 9.89
C VAL A 111 23.35 1.11 8.63
N ALA A 112 23.80 2.36 8.67
CA ALA A 112 24.35 3.03 7.49
C ALA A 112 25.52 2.26 6.85
N SER A 113 26.38 1.64 7.66
CA SER A 113 27.56 0.89 7.18
C SER A 113 27.19 -0.29 6.28
N THR A 114 26.02 -0.93 6.45
CA THR A 114 25.61 -2.10 5.66
C THR A 114 24.98 -1.73 4.31
N VAL A 115 24.57 -0.47 4.13
CA VAL A 115 23.85 -0.02 2.92
C VAL A 115 24.52 1.17 2.22
N ALA A 116 25.57 1.74 2.79
CA ALA A 116 26.24 2.95 2.31
C ALA A 116 26.55 2.90 0.81
N GLU A 117 27.10 1.80 0.31
CA GLU A 117 27.51 1.68 -1.10
C GLU A 117 26.33 1.52 -2.07
N ARG A 118 25.15 1.18 -1.55
CA ARG A 118 23.92 0.93 -2.33
C ARG A 118 23.00 2.14 -2.40
N VAL A 119 23.35 3.25 -1.73
CA VAL A 119 22.59 4.49 -1.73
C VAL A 119 23.41 5.66 -2.29
N PRO A 120 22.76 6.66 -2.92
CA PRO A 120 23.47 7.81 -3.47
C PRO A 120 24.33 8.55 -2.41
N PRO A 121 25.49 9.12 -2.78
CA PRO A 121 26.38 9.81 -1.84
C PRO A 121 25.71 10.91 -1.01
N TYR A 122 24.76 11.65 -1.59
CA TYR A 122 24.01 12.68 -0.86
C TYR A 122 23.13 12.08 0.25
N VAL A 123 22.51 10.93 0.00
CA VAL A 123 21.68 10.22 1.00
C VAL A 123 22.57 9.77 2.15
N ARG A 124 23.73 9.17 1.86
CA ARG A 124 24.71 8.77 2.90
C ARG A 124 25.09 9.91 3.83
N ARG A 125 25.27 11.11 3.27
CA ARG A 125 25.70 12.31 4.02
C ARG A 125 24.58 12.92 4.86
N THR A 126 23.32 12.71 4.47
CA THR A 126 22.17 13.41 5.07
C THR A 126 21.25 12.52 5.89
N GLN A 127 21.34 11.20 5.73
CA GLN A 127 20.43 10.25 6.35
C GLN A 127 21.16 9.28 7.28
N SER A 128 20.60 9.06 8.46
CA SER A 128 21.13 8.14 9.49
C SER A 128 20.29 6.87 9.66
N ARG A 129 19.07 6.84 9.09
CA ARG A 129 18.12 5.73 9.22
C ARG A 129 17.82 5.14 7.85
N TYR A 130 17.97 3.83 7.77
CA TYR A 130 17.74 3.05 6.57
C TYR A 130 16.90 1.83 6.89
N SER A 131 16.09 1.41 5.93
CA SER A 131 15.40 0.14 5.98
C SER A 131 15.59 -0.60 4.65
N GLU A 132 15.56 -1.92 4.68
CA GLU A 132 15.77 -2.76 3.51
C GLU A 132 14.65 -3.80 3.40
N CYS A 133 14.19 -4.04 2.18
CA CYS A 133 13.28 -5.13 1.88
C CYS A 133 14.04 -6.47 1.87
N PRO A 134 13.67 -7.47 2.69
CA PRO A 134 14.34 -8.76 2.68
C PRO A 134 14.15 -9.52 1.36
N ASP A 135 13.06 -9.26 0.63
CA ASP A 135 12.71 -10.03 -0.57
C ASP A 135 13.42 -9.51 -1.83
N CYS A 136 13.46 -8.19 -2.03
CA CYS A 136 14.04 -7.59 -3.23
C CYS A 136 15.31 -6.75 -3.00
N GLY A 137 15.74 -6.59 -1.75
CA GLY A 137 16.93 -5.80 -1.41
C GLY A 137 16.82 -4.31 -1.72
N ARG A 138 15.62 -3.75 -1.90
CA ARG A 138 15.48 -2.28 -2.05
C ARG A 138 15.73 -1.60 -0.71
N VAL A 139 16.55 -0.55 -0.74
CA VAL A 139 16.86 0.29 0.43
C VAL A 139 15.98 1.54 0.43
N TYR A 140 15.43 1.86 1.59
CA TYR A 140 14.53 2.99 1.84
C TYR A 140 15.12 3.89 2.94
N TRP A 141 14.81 5.18 2.88
CA TRP A 141 15.20 6.20 3.85
C TRP A 141 14.15 7.31 3.91
N ALA A 142 14.12 8.08 4.99
CA ALA A 142 13.19 9.20 5.15
C ALA A 142 13.64 10.41 4.31
N GLY A 143 13.40 10.36 2.99
CA GLY A 143 13.73 11.45 2.07
C GLY A 143 12.58 12.41 1.78
N THR A 144 12.85 13.40 0.93
CA THR A 144 11.89 14.39 0.42
C THR A 144 10.69 13.78 -0.31
N HIS A 145 10.82 12.55 -0.83
CA HIS A 145 9.72 11.82 -1.45
C HIS A 145 8.57 11.58 -0.46
N TRP A 146 8.88 11.27 0.80
CA TRP A 146 7.88 11.19 1.86
C TRP A 146 7.29 12.58 2.11
N GLN A 147 8.08 13.62 2.32
CA GLN A 147 7.53 14.98 2.52
C GLN A 147 6.50 15.39 1.43
N ARG A 148 6.78 15.10 0.16
CA ARG A 148 5.83 15.34 -0.94
C ARG A 148 4.56 14.48 -0.85
N MET A 149 4.68 13.19 -0.52
CA MET A 149 3.50 12.37 -0.26
C MET A 149 2.67 12.95 0.88
N ARG A 150 3.33 13.50 1.90
CA ARG A 150 2.69 14.14 3.04
C ARG A 150 1.88 15.37 2.65
N GLU A 151 2.43 16.19 1.78
CA GLU A 151 1.74 17.37 1.23
C GLU A 151 0.51 16.98 0.41
N VAL A 152 0.64 15.95 -0.44
CA VAL A 152 -0.49 15.37 -1.19
C VAL A 152 -1.61 14.92 -0.24
N LEU A 153 -1.24 14.43 0.94
CA LEU A 153 -2.16 13.92 1.96
C LEU A 153 -2.59 14.97 3.00
N ALA A 154 -1.93 16.12 3.09
CA ALA A 154 -2.29 17.20 4.02
C ALA A 154 -3.57 17.93 3.60
N GLY A 155 -4.03 17.70 2.36
CA GLY A 155 -5.35 18.07 1.87
C GLY A 155 -6.34 16.91 1.80
N LEU A 156 -6.14 15.85 2.60
CA LEU A 156 -7.14 14.83 2.92
C LEU A 156 -7.93 15.23 4.17
#